data_AF-W2R8T9-F1
#
_entry.id   AF-W2R8T9-F1
#
_cell.length_a   1.000
_cell.length_b   1.000
_cell.length_c   1.000
_cell.angle_alpha   90.00
_cell.angle_beta   90.00
_cell.angle_gamma   90.00
#
_symmetry.space_group_name_H-M   'P 1'
#
loop_
_entity.id
_entity.type
_entity.pdbx_description
1 polymer ?
#
loop_
_entity_poly.entity_id
_entity_poly.type
_entity_poly.pdbx_seq_one_letter_code
_entity_poly.pdbx_strand_id
1 'polypeptide(L)'
;MDSRGRIAVGGARQSHCKGLAENTRTKAPNPDTLQDSKHLGFSGRDDQQQWLGGVGPTTSSRGLAGADVVVGCREITVQDIRNACVSSKTYRAYKGSLASISKWIRASKGESGSQYFTADGEIDVGVFTARDFESFLLEKRKTVSVATLSGYRSAIKDLYRRREVPLPIEKSMATFFSGLKRMEATRLQSGSPKESGKDPLPFSLYRELCKATITRDDGGFAHMFLTTQWNLMCRSESVQRLCTEHLSWHDDSIGCIMHKSKTNQEGTGPKDPRHMYGNVFSPDTCWITALALYLACRPTQAPGPLFPGSEQKARFGSALRKLIADQKHRNHYETHSIRNGVATFACSGCTGGPSIASVCLRVGWSLGGVQDRYIRYETAGDQFLGRVVAGLPLNRPQFASLPPHFKDNDDPAVGACVQAMYPELQKVSGLRDILKLCVASLVKHSSYFRAELPSTPPPPPIDNTSISEQGNDGQSLSQYGHL
;
A
#
# COMPACT_ATOMS: atom_id res chain seq x y z
N MET A 1 -35.31 53.12 3.66
CA MET A 1 -35.14 54.50 3.15
C MET A 1 -33.68 54.62 2.75
N ASP A 2 -33.28 54.20 1.55
CA ASP A 2 -33.37 54.93 0.25
C ASP A 2 -32.70 56.32 0.38
N SER A 3 -31.60 56.67 -0.29
CA SER A 3 -31.43 56.74 -1.75
C SER A 3 -29.97 57.16 -2.08
N ARG A 4 -29.27 56.47 -3.00
CA ARG A 4 -28.96 56.80 -4.41
C ARG A 4 -27.98 57.97 -4.68
N GLY A 5 -26.90 57.63 -5.39
CA GLY A 5 -26.10 58.53 -6.25
C GLY A 5 -25.48 57.74 -7.41
N ARG A 6 -25.72 58.19 -8.66
CA ARG A 6 -25.45 57.56 -9.98
C ARG A 6 -24.06 57.95 -10.57
N ILE A 7 -23.38 57.06 -11.31
CA ILE A 7 -23.09 57.01 -12.80
C ILE A 7 -22.40 58.30 -13.37
N ALA A 8 -21.29 58.33 -14.13
CA ALA A 8 -20.90 57.73 -15.43
C ALA A 8 -19.36 57.88 -15.65
N VAL A 9 -18.59 56.94 -16.24
CA VAL A 9 -18.32 56.59 -17.67
C VAL A 9 -17.68 57.70 -18.55
N GLY A 10 -16.49 57.39 -19.08
CA GLY A 10 -15.80 57.99 -20.24
C GLY A 10 -14.30 57.62 -20.21
N GLY A 11 -13.58 57.22 -21.25
CA GLY A 11 -13.80 57.07 -22.69
C GLY A 11 -12.47 56.56 -23.29
N ALA A 12 -12.57 55.84 -24.41
CA ALA A 12 -11.50 55.03 -25.03
C ALA A 12 -10.43 55.81 -25.82
N ARG A 13 -9.29 55.16 -26.12
CA ARG A 13 -8.61 55.23 -27.42
C ARG A 13 -8.06 53.87 -27.85
N GLN A 14 -8.53 53.43 -29.02
CA GLN A 14 -8.05 52.31 -29.81
C GLN A 14 -6.81 52.71 -30.64
N SER A 15 -5.97 51.74 -30.98
CA SER A 15 -5.25 51.71 -32.27
C SER A 15 -5.45 50.34 -32.94
N HIS A 16 -5.75 50.42 -34.24
CA HIS A 16 -6.16 49.36 -35.16
C HIS A 16 -4.96 48.72 -35.90
N CYS A 17 -5.10 47.45 -36.30
CA CYS A 17 -5.01 46.91 -37.67
C CYS A 17 -5.48 45.43 -37.63
N LYS A 18 -6.69 45.05 -38.10
CA LYS A 18 -7.09 44.63 -39.49
C LYS A 18 -6.14 43.59 -40.09
N GLY A 19 -6.52 42.43 -40.65
CA GLY A 19 -7.76 41.70 -41.00
C GLY A 19 -7.30 40.27 -41.41
N LEU A 20 -8.10 39.21 -41.46
CA LEU A 20 -9.22 38.93 -42.36
C LEU A 20 -10.14 37.88 -41.73
N ALA A 21 -11.43 38.03 -41.98
CA ALA A 21 -12.48 37.05 -41.72
C ALA A 21 -13.21 36.76 -43.02
N GLU A 22 -13.65 35.51 -43.22
CA GLU A 22 -14.84 35.11 -43.99
C GLU A 22 -15.20 33.70 -43.51
N ASN A 23 -16.13 33.49 -42.58
CA ASN A 23 -17.59 33.63 -42.59
C ASN A 23 -18.29 32.54 -43.42
N THR A 24 -18.90 31.56 -42.74
CA THR A 24 -20.32 31.19 -42.97
C THR A 24 -20.81 30.21 -41.91
N ARG A 25 -21.93 30.59 -41.30
CA ARG A 25 -22.72 29.87 -40.30
C ARG A 25 -23.88 29.20 -41.02
N THR A 26 -24.17 27.92 -40.78
CA THR A 26 -25.55 27.41 -40.93
C THR A 26 -25.78 26.09 -40.17
N LYS A 27 -26.81 26.14 -39.31
CA LYS A 27 -27.79 25.10 -38.91
C LYS A 27 -27.32 23.79 -38.26
N ALA A 28 -27.76 23.61 -37.01
CA ALA A 28 -27.92 22.32 -36.35
C ALA A 28 -29.19 21.60 -36.82
N PRO A 29 -29.23 20.25 -36.83
CA PRO A 29 -30.48 19.49 -36.82
C PRO A 29 -30.70 18.71 -35.51
N ASN A 30 -31.98 18.59 -35.15
CA ASN A 30 -32.57 17.86 -34.03
C ASN A 30 -32.59 16.33 -34.29
N PRO A 31 -32.82 15.47 -33.27
CA PRO A 31 -32.76 14.02 -33.37
C PRO A 31 -34.11 13.40 -33.82
N ASP A 32 -34.05 12.11 -34.18
CA ASP A 32 -35.14 11.15 -34.50
C ASP A 32 -35.48 10.92 -35.98
N THR A 33 -34.90 9.85 -36.56
CA THR A 33 -35.51 8.77 -37.41
C THR A 33 -34.38 7.91 -37.99
N LEU A 34 -34.13 6.68 -37.47
CA LEU A 34 -34.70 5.37 -37.84
C LEU A 34 -33.89 4.61 -38.93
N GLN A 35 -33.22 3.54 -38.46
CA GLN A 35 -32.99 2.21 -39.04
C GLN A 35 -32.36 1.95 -40.42
N ASP A 36 -31.64 0.82 -40.40
CA ASP A 36 -31.16 -0.06 -41.48
C ASP A 36 -29.91 0.31 -42.27
N SER A 37 -28.84 -0.45 -42.02
CA SER A 37 -28.28 -1.39 -43.02
C SER A 37 -27.33 -2.40 -42.37
N LYS A 38 -27.72 -3.67 -42.46
CA LYS A 38 -26.89 -4.86 -42.23
C LYS A 38 -25.98 -5.11 -43.44
N HIS A 39 -24.94 -5.92 -43.18
CA HIS A 39 -24.04 -6.62 -44.10
C HIS A 39 -22.77 -5.90 -44.56
N LEU A 40 -21.64 -6.38 -44.03
CA LEU A 40 -20.41 -6.89 -44.66
C LEU A 40 -19.43 -7.12 -43.47
N GLY A 41 -19.01 -8.31 -43.07
CA GLY A 41 -18.65 -9.50 -43.83
C GLY A 41 -17.13 -9.69 -43.73
N PHE A 42 -16.62 -10.32 -42.66
CA PHE A 42 -15.30 -10.96 -42.67
C PHE A 42 -15.40 -12.31 -41.93
N SER A 43 -15.34 -13.36 -42.74
CA SER A 43 -15.33 -14.77 -42.37
C SER A 43 -13.99 -15.15 -41.72
N GLY A 44 -14.04 -15.64 -40.48
CA GLY A 44 -12.96 -16.44 -39.90
C GLY A 44 -12.99 -17.83 -40.50
N ARG A 45 -11.86 -18.27 -41.05
CA ARG A 45 -11.64 -19.66 -41.45
C ARG A 45 -11.23 -20.47 -40.23
N ASP A 46 -11.87 -21.63 -40.11
CA ASP A 46 -11.50 -22.73 -39.23
C ASP A 46 -10.08 -23.22 -39.51
N ASP A 47 -9.32 -23.47 -38.45
CA ASP A 47 -8.21 -24.43 -38.46
C ASP A 47 -8.19 -25.15 -37.08
N GLN A 48 -8.97 -26.23 -37.01
CA GLN A 48 -8.68 -27.34 -36.11
C GLN A 48 -7.49 -28.11 -36.68
N GLN A 49 -6.36 -28.14 -35.97
CA GLN A 49 -5.31 -29.16 -36.22
C GLN A 49 -4.85 -29.82 -34.91
N GLN A 50 -5.31 -31.08 -34.78
CA GLN A 50 -4.61 -32.27 -34.33
C GLN A 50 -3.39 -32.10 -33.40
N TRP A 51 -3.61 -32.42 -32.12
CA TRP A 51 -2.58 -32.84 -31.17
C TRP A 51 -2.49 -34.37 -31.15
N LEU A 52 -1.85 -34.99 -32.15
CA LEU A 52 -1.32 -36.36 -32.07
C LEU A 52 -0.20 -36.56 -33.11
N GLY A 53 1.04 -36.54 -32.65
CA GLY A 53 2.22 -37.13 -33.32
C GLY A 53 3.19 -37.53 -32.21
N GLY A 54 3.57 -38.79 -32.03
CA GLY A 54 4.15 -39.68 -33.03
C GLY A 54 5.64 -39.78 -32.70
N VAL A 55 6.00 -40.60 -31.70
CA VAL A 55 7.39 -40.80 -31.26
C VAL A 55 8.05 -41.84 -32.15
N GLY A 56 9.07 -41.44 -32.90
CA GLY A 56 10.01 -42.34 -33.57
C GLY A 56 11.44 -41.97 -33.16
N PRO A 57 12.36 -42.93 -32.95
CA PRO A 57 13.64 -42.67 -32.30
C PRO A 57 14.69 -42.23 -33.33
N THR A 58 15.33 -41.09 -33.08
CA THR A 58 16.58 -40.72 -33.75
C THR A 58 17.65 -40.48 -32.70
N THR A 59 18.60 -41.43 -32.65
CA THR A 59 19.87 -41.34 -31.96
C THR A 59 20.73 -40.22 -32.54
N SER A 60 21.14 -39.26 -31.72
CA SER A 60 22.37 -38.47 -31.97
C SER A 60 22.90 -37.92 -30.65
N SER A 61 23.96 -38.58 -30.18
CA SER A 61 24.83 -38.14 -29.10
C SER A 61 25.65 -36.91 -29.52
N ARG A 62 25.61 -35.84 -28.72
CA ARG A 62 26.75 -34.93 -28.47
C ARG A 62 26.40 -34.01 -27.30
N GLY A 63 27.21 -34.10 -26.25
CA GLY A 63 26.99 -33.42 -24.98
C GLY A 63 27.31 -31.93 -25.04
N LEU A 64 26.66 -31.20 -24.14
CA LEU A 64 27.13 -29.94 -23.58
C LEU A 64 26.86 -29.98 -22.07
N ALA A 65 27.94 -29.83 -21.33
CA ALA A 65 27.99 -29.77 -19.87
C ALA A 65 27.48 -28.42 -19.37
N GLY A 66 26.94 -28.42 -18.13
CA GLY A 66 26.67 -27.21 -17.35
C GLY A 66 25.21 -27.03 -16.98
N ALA A 67 24.67 -27.89 -16.12
CA ALA A 67 23.46 -27.57 -15.37
C ALA A 67 23.89 -27.13 -13.97
N ASP A 68 23.69 -25.84 -13.68
CA ASP A 68 23.74 -25.29 -12.33
C ASP A 68 22.76 -26.07 -11.45
N VAL A 69 23.32 -26.84 -10.51
CA VAL A 69 22.54 -27.49 -9.47
C VAL A 69 22.12 -26.41 -8.49
N VAL A 70 20.92 -25.87 -8.68
CA VAL A 70 20.23 -25.06 -7.66
C VAL A 70 19.84 -26.01 -6.51
N VAL A 71 20.75 -26.14 -5.54
CA VAL A 71 20.52 -26.90 -4.31
C VAL A 71 19.47 -26.16 -3.48
N GLY A 72 18.33 -26.83 -3.22
CA GLY A 72 17.36 -26.41 -2.21
C GLY A 72 15.96 -26.00 -2.71
N CYS A 73 15.58 -26.32 -3.95
CA CYS A 73 14.18 -26.15 -4.35
C CYS A 73 13.35 -27.36 -3.89
N ARG A 74 12.52 -27.18 -2.86
CA ARG A 74 11.43 -28.11 -2.52
C ARG A 74 10.66 -28.40 -3.82
N GLU A 75 10.46 -29.66 -4.19
CA GLU A 75 9.66 -30.03 -5.36
C GLU A 75 8.28 -29.36 -5.24
N ILE A 76 7.99 -28.46 -6.19
CA ILE A 76 6.73 -27.73 -6.24
C ILE A 76 5.73 -28.61 -7.00
N THR A 77 4.65 -29.02 -6.34
CA THR A 77 3.61 -29.84 -7.00
C THR A 77 2.70 -28.97 -7.88
N VAL A 78 2.00 -29.59 -8.84
CA VAL A 78 0.93 -28.92 -9.61
C VAL A 78 -0.12 -28.30 -8.69
N GLN A 79 -0.40 -28.95 -7.56
CA GLN A 79 -1.32 -28.43 -6.56
C GLN A 79 -0.75 -27.21 -5.83
N ASP A 80 0.56 -27.16 -5.55
CA ASP A 80 1.22 -25.98 -4.98
C ASP A 80 1.16 -24.78 -5.94
N ILE A 81 1.35 -25.02 -7.25
CA ILE A 81 1.21 -23.97 -8.28
C ILE A 81 -0.24 -23.46 -8.34
N ARG A 82 -1.22 -24.36 -8.38
CA ARG A 82 -2.65 -23.98 -8.36
C ARG A 82 -3.04 -23.25 -7.07
N ASN A 83 -2.47 -23.66 -5.93
CA ASN A 83 -2.69 -23.01 -4.64
C ASN A 83 -2.02 -21.64 -4.56
N ALA A 84 -0.92 -21.41 -5.28
CA ALA A 84 -0.24 -20.11 -5.32
C ALA A 84 -1.11 -18.98 -5.90
N CYS A 85 -2.19 -19.30 -6.63
CA CYS A 85 -3.19 -18.34 -7.07
C CYS A 85 -3.95 -17.64 -5.91
N VAL A 86 -3.80 -18.12 -4.67
CA VAL A 86 -4.40 -17.53 -3.48
C VAL A 86 -3.34 -17.40 -2.39
N SER A 87 -3.19 -16.19 -1.84
CA SER A 87 -2.25 -15.99 -0.74
C SER A 87 -2.57 -16.92 0.44
N SER A 88 -1.56 -17.43 1.14
CA SER A 88 -1.75 -18.33 2.29
C SER A 88 -2.70 -17.75 3.35
N LYS A 89 -2.69 -16.42 3.51
CA LYS A 89 -3.62 -15.71 4.39
C LYS A 89 -5.06 -15.77 3.90
N THR A 90 -5.29 -15.55 2.61
CA THR A 90 -6.62 -15.67 1.99
C THR A 90 -7.12 -17.10 2.09
N TYR A 91 -6.25 -18.10 1.85
CA TYR A 91 -6.59 -19.51 2.00
C TYR A 91 -7.03 -19.85 3.43
N ARG A 92 -6.28 -19.40 4.46
CA ARG A 92 -6.67 -19.54 5.87
C ARG A 92 -8.03 -18.88 6.17
N ALA A 93 -8.27 -17.69 5.62
CA ALA A 93 -9.55 -17.00 5.77
C ALA A 93 -10.71 -17.78 5.12
N TYR A 94 -10.50 -18.33 3.93
CA TYR A 94 -11.49 -19.18 3.26
C TYR A 94 -11.77 -20.46 4.04
N LYS A 95 -10.73 -21.14 4.56
CA LYS A 95 -10.90 -22.30 5.44
C LYS A 95 -11.75 -21.97 6.66
N GLY A 96 -11.51 -20.83 7.31
CA GLY A 96 -12.34 -20.34 8.42
C GLY A 96 -13.79 -20.06 8.01
N SER A 97 -14.00 -19.44 6.85
CA SER A 97 -15.32 -19.21 6.27
C SER A 97 -16.07 -20.52 6.00
N LEU A 98 -15.42 -21.50 5.37
CA LEU A 98 -15.99 -22.82 5.08
C LEU A 98 -16.30 -23.61 6.36
N ALA A 99 -15.46 -23.50 7.40
CA ALA A 99 -15.72 -24.12 8.70
C ALA A 99 -16.98 -23.52 9.37
N SER A 100 -17.18 -22.20 9.27
CA SER A 100 -18.39 -21.53 9.77
C SER A 100 -19.65 -21.98 9.04
N ILE A 101 -19.57 -22.18 7.71
CA ILE A 101 -20.67 -22.75 6.91
C ILE A 101 -20.93 -24.19 7.33
N SER A 102 -19.87 -25.00 7.46
CA SER A 102 -19.97 -26.41 7.89
C SER A 102 -20.63 -26.54 9.26
N LYS A 103 -20.27 -25.67 10.22
CA LYS A 103 -20.89 -25.61 11.55
C LYS A 103 -22.38 -25.27 11.44
N TRP A 104 -22.74 -24.33 10.57
CA TRP A 104 -24.15 -24.00 10.34
C TRP A 104 -24.93 -25.15 9.71
N ILE A 105 -24.38 -25.83 8.68
CA ILE A 105 -25.03 -27.00 8.05
C ILE A 105 -25.34 -28.07 9.10
N ARG A 106 -24.35 -28.44 9.92
CA ARG A 106 -24.52 -29.44 10.99
C ARG A 106 -25.59 -29.04 12.02
N ALA A 107 -25.73 -27.75 12.29
CA ALA A 107 -26.73 -27.25 13.22
C ALA A 107 -28.13 -27.12 12.60
N SER A 108 -28.25 -26.78 11.31
CA SER A 108 -29.52 -26.43 10.67
C SER A 108 -30.18 -27.59 9.91
N LYS A 109 -29.42 -28.60 9.50
CA LYS A 109 -29.90 -29.71 8.65
C LYS A 109 -30.10 -31.03 9.40
N GLY A 110 -29.81 -31.09 10.70
CA GLY A 110 -30.05 -32.26 11.54
C GLY A 110 -29.42 -33.55 10.99
N GLU A 111 -30.17 -34.65 10.99
CA GLU A 111 -29.75 -35.96 10.46
C GLU A 111 -29.41 -35.93 8.96
N SER A 112 -30.09 -35.05 8.22
CA SER A 112 -29.83 -34.75 6.81
C SER A 112 -28.59 -33.87 6.61
N GLY A 113 -27.79 -33.58 7.65
CA GLY A 113 -26.58 -32.78 7.53
C GLY A 113 -25.39 -33.52 6.92
N SER A 114 -25.33 -34.85 7.07
CA SER A 114 -24.21 -35.68 6.59
C SER A 114 -24.09 -35.67 5.06
N GLN A 115 -25.21 -35.63 4.33
CA GLN A 115 -25.23 -35.59 2.85
C GLN A 115 -24.58 -34.34 2.25
N TYR A 116 -24.38 -33.28 3.03
CA TYR A 116 -23.76 -32.03 2.55
C TYR A 116 -22.23 -32.09 2.59
N PHE A 117 -21.64 -33.23 2.97
CA PHE A 117 -20.20 -33.40 3.08
C PHE A 117 -19.73 -34.57 2.21
N THR A 118 -18.61 -34.34 1.51
CA THR A 118 -17.85 -35.39 0.83
C THR A 118 -17.22 -36.35 1.84
N ALA A 119 -16.72 -37.50 1.37
CA ALA A 119 -16.01 -38.47 2.21
C ALA A 119 -14.83 -37.86 3.00
N ASP A 120 -14.18 -36.83 2.42
CA ASP A 120 -13.08 -36.11 3.05
C ASP A 120 -13.53 -35.05 4.09
N GLY A 121 -14.84 -34.93 4.34
CA GLY A 121 -15.43 -34.00 5.29
C GLY A 121 -15.52 -32.54 4.83
N GLU A 122 -15.16 -32.24 3.58
CA GLU A 122 -15.41 -30.93 2.94
C GLU A 122 -16.86 -30.82 2.45
N ILE A 123 -17.36 -29.59 2.33
CA ILE A 123 -18.70 -29.30 1.80
C ILE A 123 -18.82 -29.84 0.37
N ASP A 124 -19.84 -30.65 0.13
CA ASP A 124 -20.17 -31.16 -1.20
C ASP A 124 -20.87 -30.07 -2.02
N VAL A 125 -20.21 -29.62 -3.10
CA VAL A 125 -20.72 -28.58 -4.00
C VAL A 125 -21.87 -29.06 -4.90
N GLY A 126 -22.06 -30.37 -5.05
CA GLY A 126 -23.19 -30.96 -5.77
C GLY A 126 -24.48 -30.94 -4.94
N VAL A 127 -24.36 -30.94 -3.62
CA VAL A 127 -25.49 -30.96 -2.68
C VAL A 127 -25.76 -29.59 -2.08
N PHE A 128 -24.71 -28.82 -1.75
CA PHE A 128 -24.85 -27.48 -1.18
C PHE A 128 -25.24 -26.44 -2.24
N THR A 129 -26.54 -26.12 -2.30
CA THR A 129 -27.11 -25.28 -3.35
C THR A 129 -27.00 -23.77 -3.05
N ALA A 130 -27.30 -22.95 -4.05
CA ALA A 130 -27.43 -21.49 -3.87
C ALA A 130 -28.47 -21.11 -2.81
N ARG A 131 -29.57 -21.87 -2.68
CA ARG A 131 -30.63 -21.62 -1.69
C ARG A 131 -30.15 -21.89 -0.26
N ASP A 132 -29.34 -22.92 -0.08
CA ASP A 132 -28.71 -23.21 1.22
C ASP A 132 -27.74 -22.10 1.61
N PHE A 133 -26.98 -21.61 0.63
CA PHE A 133 -26.07 -20.50 0.85
C PHE A 133 -26.81 -19.20 1.20
N GLU A 134 -27.88 -18.85 0.50
CA GLU A 134 -28.73 -17.69 0.84
C GLU A 134 -29.31 -17.81 2.26
N SER A 135 -29.78 -19.00 2.63
CA SER A 135 -30.29 -19.31 3.97
C SER A 135 -29.20 -19.10 5.05
N PHE A 136 -27.99 -19.58 4.80
CA PHE A 136 -26.82 -19.31 5.65
C PHE A 136 -26.53 -17.82 5.78
N LEU A 137 -26.55 -17.07 4.67
CA LEU A 137 -26.27 -15.64 4.66
C LEU A 137 -27.32 -14.84 5.44
N LEU A 138 -28.60 -15.19 5.32
CA LEU A 138 -29.70 -14.58 6.08
C LEU A 138 -29.51 -14.78 7.59
N GLU A 139 -29.13 -15.99 8.01
CA GLU A 139 -28.85 -16.27 9.41
C GLU A 139 -27.63 -15.50 9.91
N LYS A 140 -26.52 -15.52 9.15
CA LYS A 140 -25.30 -14.80 9.53
C LYS A 140 -25.47 -13.30 9.54
N ARG A 141 -26.29 -12.72 8.66
CA ARG A 141 -26.56 -11.26 8.63
C ARG A 141 -27.03 -10.72 9.98
N LYS A 142 -27.73 -11.53 10.78
CA LYS A 142 -28.18 -11.15 12.14
C LYS A 142 -27.02 -10.77 13.05
N THR A 143 -25.83 -11.32 12.81
CA THR A 143 -24.65 -11.18 13.68
C THR A 143 -23.46 -10.49 13.01
N VAL A 144 -23.40 -10.43 11.67
CA VAL A 144 -22.26 -9.85 10.94
C VAL A 144 -22.66 -8.85 9.86
N SER A 145 -21.72 -7.98 9.47
CA SER A 145 -21.94 -6.98 8.40
C SER A 145 -22.01 -7.61 7.00
N VAL A 146 -22.62 -6.89 6.05
CA VAL A 146 -22.66 -7.28 4.62
C VAL A 146 -21.25 -7.43 4.02
N ALA A 147 -20.27 -6.68 4.51
CA ALA A 147 -18.87 -6.82 4.09
C ALA A 147 -18.31 -8.19 4.49
N THR A 148 -18.57 -8.65 5.72
CA THR A 148 -18.18 -9.99 6.19
C THR A 148 -18.86 -11.09 5.37
N LEU A 149 -20.13 -10.90 4.99
CA LEU A 149 -20.86 -11.84 4.15
C LEU A 149 -20.18 -12.10 2.79
N SER A 150 -19.53 -11.07 2.23
CA SER A 150 -18.80 -11.19 0.95
C SER A 150 -17.58 -12.11 1.05
N GLY A 151 -17.02 -12.28 2.25
CA GLY A 151 -15.95 -13.24 2.52
C GLY A 151 -16.39 -14.68 2.32
N TYR A 152 -17.58 -15.04 2.83
CA TYR A 152 -18.16 -16.37 2.62
C TYR A 152 -18.42 -16.66 1.14
N ARG A 153 -18.91 -15.67 0.39
CA ARG A 153 -19.11 -15.80 -1.06
C ARG A 153 -17.79 -16.11 -1.77
N SER A 154 -16.71 -15.44 -1.37
CA SER A 154 -15.39 -15.64 -1.95
C SER A 154 -14.84 -17.04 -1.63
N ALA A 155 -15.07 -17.54 -0.41
CA ALA A 155 -14.67 -18.88 0.00
C ALA A 155 -15.43 -19.99 -0.76
N ILE A 156 -16.73 -19.83 -0.99
CA ILE A 156 -17.51 -20.76 -1.81
C ILE A 156 -17.03 -20.73 -3.27
N LYS A 157 -16.81 -19.55 -3.85
CA LYS A 157 -16.23 -19.44 -5.20
C LYS A 157 -14.88 -20.15 -5.31
N ASP A 158 -14.03 -20.00 -4.30
CA ASP A 158 -12.75 -20.69 -4.22
C ASP A 158 -12.91 -22.21 -4.17
N LEU A 159 -13.88 -22.71 -3.39
CA LEU A 159 -14.19 -24.13 -3.30
C LEU A 159 -14.62 -24.72 -4.65
N TYR A 160 -15.55 -24.06 -5.36
CA TYR A 160 -15.96 -24.47 -6.70
C TYR A 160 -14.79 -24.50 -7.69
N ARG A 161 -13.95 -23.45 -7.65
CA ARG A 161 -12.73 -23.38 -8.48
C ARG A 161 -11.75 -24.52 -8.16
N ARG A 162 -11.50 -24.82 -6.89
CA ARG A 162 -10.61 -25.92 -6.45
C ARG A 162 -11.10 -27.30 -6.88
N ARG A 163 -12.43 -27.47 -7.00
CA ARG A 163 -13.08 -28.70 -7.46
C ARG A 163 -13.24 -28.76 -8.98
N GLU A 164 -12.81 -27.72 -9.70
CA GLU A 164 -12.96 -27.59 -11.15
C GLU A 164 -14.43 -27.71 -11.62
N VAL A 165 -15.39 -27.33 -10.75
CA VAL A 165 -16.83 -27.35 -11.04
C VAL A 165 -17.31 -25.95 -11.44
N PRO A 166 -18.10 -25.79 -12.53
CA PRO A 166 -18.67 -24.51 -12.90
C PRO A 166 -19.55 -23.92 -11.80
N LEU A 167 -19.45 -22.61 -11.58
CA LEU A 167 -20.34 -21.92 -10.64
C LEU A 167 -21.78 -21.91 -11.19
N PRO A 168 -22.77 -22.54 -10.53
CA PRO A 168 -24.06 -22.85 -11.15
C PRO A 168 -24.85 -21.60 -11.57
N ILE A 169 -24.84 -20.52 -10.77
CA ILE A 169 -25.59 -19.28 -11.07
C ILE A 169 -24.93 -18.04 -10.45
N GLU A 170 -24.03 -17.37 -11.17
CA GLU A 170 -23.35 -16.17 -10.66
C GLU A 170 -24.28 -14.95 -10.53
N LYS A 171 -25.29 -14.84 -11.41
CA LYS A 171 -26.24 -13.71 -11.45
C LYS A 171 -27.14 -13.63 -10.21
N SER A 172 -27.70 -14.75 -9.73
CA SER A 172 -28.58 -14.78 -8.55
C SER A 172 -27.87 -14.25 -7.30
N MET A 173 -26.65 -14.73 -7.05
CA MET A 173 -25.83 -14.26 -5.95
C MET A 173 -25.47 -12.77 -6.08
N ALA A 174 -25.20 -12.28 -7.29
CA ALA A 174 -24.93 -10.86 -7.49
C ALA A 174 -26.16 -10.00 -7.11
N THR A 175 -27.36 -10.40 -7.52
CA THR A 175 -28.61 -9.73 -7.17
C THR A 175 -28.87 -9.75 -5.66
N PHE A 176 -28.71 -10.91 -5.02
CA PHE A 176 -28.90 -11.07 -3.57
C PHE A 176 -28.00 -10.13 -2.76
N PHE A 177 -26.69 -10.11 -3.05
CA PHE A 177 -25.75 -9.20 -2.38
C PHE A 177 -26.03 -7.73 -2.68
N SER A 178 -26.57 -7.42 -3.86
CA SER A 178 -26.99 -6.04 -4.20
C SER A 178 -28.21 -5.63 -3.39
N GLY A 179 -29.19 -6.52 -3.21
CA GLY A 179 -30.34 -6.33 -2.31
C GLY A 179 -29.92 -6.09 -0.86
N LEU A 180 -29.02 -6.92 -0.32
CA LEU A 180 -28.48 -6.75 1.03
C LEU A 180 -27.82 -5.40 1.24
N LYS A 181 -27.02 -4.93 0.27
CA LYS A 181 -26.37 -3.62 0.31
C LYS A 181 -27.38 -2.48 0.29
N ARG A 182 -28.43 -2.57 -0.54
CA ARG A 182 -29.50 -1.56 -0.62
C ARG A 182 -30.28 -1.46 0.70
N MET A 183 -30.68 -2.59 1.28
CA MET A 183 -31.37 -2.61 2.57
C MET A 183 -30.50 -2.00 3.69
N GLU A 184 -29.21 -2.31 3.70
CA GLU A 184 -28.27 -1.72 4.65
C GLU A 184 -28.12 -0.21 4.44
N ALA A 185 -28.05 0.25 3.19
CA ALA A 185 -28.00 1.68 2.89
C ALA A 185 -29.28 2.40 3.36
N THR A 186 -30.47 1.85 3.14
CA THR A 186 -31.73 2.39 3.65
C THR A 186 -31.74 2.48 5.18
N ARG A 187 -31.26 1.43 5.87
CA ARG A 187 -31.13 1.40 7.34
C ARG A 187 -30.16 2.47 7.87
N LEU A 188 -29.04 2.67 7.17
CA LEU A 188 -28.07 3.71 7.52
C LEU A 188 -28.66 5.11 7.30
N GLN A 189 -29.37 5.32 6.18
CA GLN A 189 -30.06 6.57 5.87
C GLN A 189 -31.14 6.90 6.92
N SER A 190 -31.81 5.90 7.48
CA SER A 190 -32.79 6.06 8.56
C SER A 190 -32.16 6.24 9.96
N GLY A 191 -30.87 6.60 10.04
CA GLY A 191 -30.24 7.01 11.31
C GLY A 191 -29.72 5.88 12.18
N SER A 192 -29.29 4.75 11.59
CA SER A 192 -28.67 3.64 12.35
C SER A 192 -27.18 3.42 12.00
N PRO A 193 -26.26 4.35 12.29
CA PRO A 193 -24.87 4.23 11.90
C PRO A 193 -24.22 2.98 12.52
N LYS A 194 -23.51 2.21 11.70
CA LYS A 194 -22.38 1.42 12.19
C LYS A 194 -21.14 2.10 11.65
N GLU A 195 -20.37 2.72 12.53
CA GLU A 195 -19.07 3.28 12.19
C GLU A 195 -18.16 2.11 11.78
N SER A 196 -17.74 2.12 10.51
CA SER A 196 -16.81 1.13 9.98
C SER A 196 -15.44 1.79 9.92
N GLY A 197 -14.43 1.16 10.53
CA GLY A 197 -13.04 1.64 10.57
C GLY A 197 -12.33 1.70 9.21
N LYS A 198 -12.77 2.59 8.32
CA LYS A 198 -12.24 2.78 6.95
C LYS A 198 -12.10 4.24 6.56
N ASP A 199 -12.39 5.15 7.49
CA ASP A 199 -12.34 6.57 7.20
C ASP A 199 -10.93 6.97 6.79
N PRO A 200 -10.79 7.86 5.81
CA PRO A 200 -9.50 8.37 5.39
C PRO A 200 -8.86 9.10 6.58
N LEU A 201 -7.64 8.70 6.96
CA LEU A 201 -6.91 9.32 8.06
C LEU A 201 -6.62 10.79 7.72
N PRO A 202 -7.12 11.78 8.47
CA PRO A 202 -6.82 13.18 8.22
C PRO A 202 -5.33 13.48 8.37
N PHE A 203 -4.80 14.42 7.59
CA PHE A 203 -3.37 14.78 7.66
C PHE A 203 -2.95 15.33 9.03
N SER A 204 -3.83 16.07 9.71
CA SER A 204 -3.61 16.55 11.08
C SER A 204 -3.38 15.39 12.04
N LEU A 205 -4.24 14.36 11.99
CA LEU A 205 -4.11 13.16 12.81
C LEU A 205 -2.89 12.33 12.43
N TYR A 206 -2.56 12.23 11.13
CA TYR A 206 -1.29 11.62 10.69
C TYR A 206 -0.08 12.29 11.36
N ARG A 207 -0.04 13.62 11.40
CA ARG A 207 1.04 14.37 12.05
C ARG A 207 1.09 14.13 13.56
N GLU A 208 -0.06 14.12 14.23
CA GLU A 208 -0.15 13.81 15.66
C GLU A 208 0.33 12.38 15.97
N LEU A 209 -0.06 11.40 15.15
CA LEU A 209 0.43 10.03 15.26
C LEU A 209 1.94 9.95 15.01
N CYS A 210 2.47 10.70 14.04
CA CYS A 210 3.91 10.74 13.80
C CYS A 210 4.69 11.22 15.02
N LYS A 211 4.27 12.35 15.64
CA LYS A 211 4.86 12.84 16.89
C LYS A 211 4.77 11.81 18.01
N ALA A 212 3.59 11.24 18.20
CA ALA A 212 3.38 10.21 19.22
C ALA A 212 4.20 8.94 18.96
N THR A 213 4.53 8.62 17.70
CA THR A 213 5.40 7.47 17.38
C THR A 213 6.89 7.71 17.59
N ILE A 214 7.37 8.96 17.53
CA ILE A 214 8.79 9.29 17.76
C ILE A 214 9.18 8.97 19.20
N THR A 215 8.30 9.29 20.16
CA THR A 215 8.56 9.11 21.60
C THR A 215 8.28 7.69 22.09
N ARG A 216 7.93 6.76 21.19
CA ARG A 216 7.69 5.36 21.56
C ARG A 216 8.99 4.63 21.76
N ASP A 217 9.03 3.87 22.86
CA ASP A 217 10.08 2.90 23.10
C ASP A 217 9.88 1.61 22.26
N ASP A 218 10.01 1.75 20.94
CA ASP A 218 10.08 0.62 19.99
C ASP A 218 11.25 0.75 19.00
N GLY A 219 12.22 1.60 19.36
CA GLY A 219 13.40 1.94 18.57
C GLY A 219 13.05 2.64 17.26
N GLY A 220 12.00 3.46 17.22
CA GLY A 220 11.52 4.13 16.01
C GLY A 220 10.79 3.22 15.00
N PHE A 221 10.43 1.99 15.38
CA PHE A 221 9.74 1.04 14.50
C PHE A 221 8.38 1.58 14.04
N ALA A 222 7.53 2.01 14.98
CA ALA A 222 6.19 2.45 14.63
C ALA A 222 6.22 3.72 13.78
N HIS A 223 7.18 4.61 14.07
CA HIS A 223 7.40 5.84 13.34
C HIS A 223 7.78 5.56 11.88
N MET A 224 8.82 4.76 11.66
CA MET A 224 9.27 4.41 10.33
C MET A 224 8.22 3.64 9.54
N PHE A 225 7.47 2.73 10.18
CA PHE A 225 6.40 2.00 9.51
C PHE A 225 5.26 2.94 9.07
N LEU A 226 4.84 3.87 9.94
CA LEU A 226 3.78 4.83 9.65
C LEU A 226 4.16 5.77 8.50
N THR A 227 5.33 6.41 8.59
CA THR A 227 5.80 7.35 7.56
C THR A 227 6.07 6.65 6.23
N THR A 228 6.58 5.41 6.25
CA THR A 228 6.75 4.59 5.04
C THR A 228 5.41 4.24 4.40
N GLN A 229 4.42 3.82 5.20
CA GLN A 229 3.10 3.50 4.67
C GLN A 229 2.44 4.73 4.02
N TRP A 230 2.57 5.89 4.66
CA TRP A 230 2.07 7.16 4.16
C TRP A 230 2.76 7.57 2.85
N ASN A 231 4.08 7.72 2.87
CA ASN A 231 4.84 8.24 1.72
C ASN A 231 4.78 7.29 0.50
N LEU A 232 4.77 5.97 0.70
CA LEU A 232 4.59 5.03 -0.40
C LEU A 232 3.14 4.88 -0.85
N MET A 233 2.18 5.44 -0.11
CA MET A 233 0.75 5.29 -0.35
C MET A 233 0.32 3.82 -0.54
N CYS A 234 0.91 2.91 0.24
CA CYS A 234 0.75 1.48 0.05
C CYS A 234 0.02 0.82 1.22
N ARG A 235 -0.23 -0.49 1.11
CA ARG A 235 -0.86 -1.25 2.21
C ARG A 235 0.23 -1.63 3.22
N SER A 236 -0.13 -1.74 4.49
CA SER A 236 0.76 -2.27 5.54
C SER A 236 1.37 -3.64 5.20
N GLU A 237 0.64 -4.43 4.42
CA GLU A 237 1.10 -5.70 3.85
C GLU A 237 2.29 -5.55 2.87
N SER A 238 2.35 -4.43 2.15
CA SER A 238 3.47 -4.09 1.27
C SER A 238 4.65 -3.55 2.07
N VAL A 239 4.40 -2.68 3.05
CA VAL A 239 5.43 -2.10 3.93
C VAL A 239 6.25 -3.18 4.64
N GLN A 240 5.58 -4.18 5.23
CA GLN A 240 6.29 -5.27 5.92
C GLN A 240 7.17 -6.15 5.01
N ARG A 241 7.01 -6.07 3.69
CA ARG A 241 7.80 -6.84 2.70
C ARG A 241 8.88 -6.02 2.03
N LEU A 242 9.08 -4.76 2.45
CA LEU A 242 10.15 -3.95 1.91
C LEU A 242 11.50 -4.52 2.34
N CYS A 243 12.43 -4.53 1.41
CA CYS A 243 13.83 -4.84 1.64
C CYS A 243 14.66 -3.61 1.29
N THR A 244 15.86 -3.51 1.85
CA THR A 244 16.80 -2.41 1.58
C THR A 244 17.16 -2.31 0.10
N GLU A 245 17.18 -3.43 -0.62
CA GLU A 245 17.44 -3.54 -2.06
C GLU A 245 16.33 -2.92 -2.91
N HIS A 246 15.14 -2.67 -2.33
CA HIS A 246 14.08 -1.96 -3.03
C HIS A 246 14.31 -0.45 -3.06
N LEU A 247 15.24 0.07 -2.25
CA LEU A 247 15.53 1.49 -2.13
C LEU A 247 16.66 1.89 -3.07
N SER A 248 16.52 3.04 -3.70
CA SER A 248 17.48 3.60 -4.63
C SER A 248 17.50 5.12 -4.51
N TRP A 249 18.69 5.70 -4.63
CA TRP A 249 18.88 7.15 -4.65
C TRP A 249 18.53 7.72 -6.02
N HIS A 250 17.76 8.82 -6.04
CA HIS A 250 17.33 9.51 -7.26
C HIS A 250 17.34 11.02 -7.04
N ASP A 251 18.46 11.66 -7.36
CA ASP A 251 18.70 13.11 -7.27
C ASP A 251 18.41 13.73 -5.90
N ASP A 252 17.15 14.07 -5.60
CA ASP A 252 16.73 14.62 -4.30
C ASP A 252 15.61 13.80 -3.63
N SER A 253 15.44 12.57 -4.11
CA SER A 253 14.40 11.63 -3.69
C SER A 253 14.94 10.23 -3.50
N ILE A 254 14.17 9.40 -2.82
CA ILE A 254 14.46 7.98 -2.63
C ILE A 254 13.37 7.18 -3.32
N GLY A 255 13.76 6.47 -4.37
CA GLY A 255 12.89 5.59 -5.14
C GLY A 255 12.71 4.26 -4.44
N CYS A 256 11.46 3.78 -4.35
CA CYS A 256 11.13 2.46 -3.85
C CYS A 256 10.41 1.62 -4.91
N ILE A 257 11.02 0.51 -5.33
CA ILE A 257 10.44 -0.42 -6.29
C ILE A 257 9.74 -1.56 -5.53
N MET A 258 8.45 -1.77 -5.81
CA MET A 258 7.69 -2.89 -5.27
C MET A 258 7.39 -3.93 -6.35
N HIS A 259 8.00 -5.11 -6.22
CA HIS A 259 7.84 -6.21 -7.20
C HIS A 259 6.48 -6.89 -7.17
N LYS A 260 5.73 -6.77 -6.07
CA LYS A 260 4.38 -7.33 -5.93
C LYS A 260 3.44 -6.32 -5.29
N SER A 261 2.25 -6.19 -5.86
CA SER A 261 1.16 -5.40 -5.30
C SER A 261 -0.15 -6.19 -5.37
N LYS A 262 -1.18 -5.82 -4.61
CA LYS A 262 -2.48 -6.53 -4.64
C LYS A 262 -3.04 -6.66 -6.06
N THR A 263 -2.80 -5.67 -6.91
CA THR A 263 -3.29 -5.63 -8.30
C THR A 263 -2.28 -6.18 -9.30
N ASN A 264 -1.01 -6.35 -8.90
CA ASN A 264 0.05 -6.98 -9.69
C ASN A 264 0.69 -8.11 -8.85
N GLN A 265 -0.03 -9.23 -8.71
CA GLN A 265 0.46 -10.38 -7.93
C GLN A 265 1.51 -11.20 -8.70
N GLU A 266 1.44 -11.18 -10.02
CA GLU A 266 2.34 -11.89 -10.93
C GLU A 266 3.68 -11.15 -11.12
N GLY A 267 3.73 -9.85 -10.80
CA GLY A 267 4.94 -9.04 -10.94
C GLY A 267 5.33 -8.75 -12.39
N THR A 268 4.42 -9.01 -13.34
CA THR A 268 4.60 -8.82 -14.79
C THR A 268 4.40 -7.36 -15.21
N GLY A 269 3.73 -6.55 -14.38
CA GLY A 269 3.57 -5.12 -14.62
C GLY A 269 4.88 -4.33 -14.48
N PRO A 270 4.93 -3.09 -15.02
CA PRO A 270 6.07 -2.19 -14.89
C PRO A 270 6.53 -2.03 -13.44
N LYS A 271 7.84 -1.99 -13.23
CA LYS A 271 8.49 -1.88 -11.92
C LYS A 271 8.80 -0.42 -11.59
N ASP A 272 7.77 0.40 -11.65
CA ASP A 272 7.92 1.84 -11.51
C ASP A 272 8.25 2.22 -10.04
N PRO A 273 9.26 3.07 -9.81
CA PRO A 273 9.62 3.52 -8.47
C PRO A 273 8.57 4.49 -7.92
N ARG A 274 8.36 4.43 -6.60
CA ARG A 274 7.65 5.47 -5.85
C ARG A 274 8.67 6.36 -5.16
N HIS A 275 8.71 7.63 -5.53
CA HIS A 275 9.69 8.58 -5.03
C HIS A 275 9.24 9.18 -3.70
N MET A 276 10.05 8.99 -2.67
CA MET A 276 9.86 9.54 -1.33
C MET A 276 10.80 10.73 -1.14
N TYR A 277 10.30 11.79 -0.50
CA TYR A 277 11.01 13.05 -0.33
C TYR A 277 11.22 13.38 1.14
N GLY A 278 12.27 14.16 1.42
CA GLY A 278 12.47 14.78 2.73
C GLY A 278 11.56 15.99 2.93
N ASN A 279 11.18 16.23 4.18
CA ASN A 279 10.52 17.47 4.58
C ASN A 279 11.32 18.13 5.72
N VAL A 280 12.24 19.02 5.35
CA VAL A 280 13.12 19.73 6.29
C VAL A 280 12.37 20.65 7.26
N PHE A 281 11.09 20.96 7.01
CA PHE A 281 10.28 21.83 7.86
C PHE A 281 9.47 21.07 8.90
N SER A 282 9.39 19.74 8.79
CA SER A 282 8.56 18.90 9.66
C SER A 282 9.28 17.57 9.92
N PRO A 283 10.29 17.55 10.81
CA PRO A 283 11.08 16.37 11.10
C PRO A 283 10.23 15.18 11.56
N ASP A 284 9.07 15.46 12.17
CA ASP A 284 8.08 14.46 12.58
C ASP A 284 7.42 13.74 11.40
N THR A 285 7.25 14.35 10.24
CA THR A 285 6.61 13.69 9.08
C THR A 285 7.59 13.32 7.97
N CYS A 286 8.83 13.78 8.09
CA CYS A 286 9.90 13.56 7.13
C CYS A 286 10.31 12.08 7.09
N TRP A 287 10.16 11.44 5.93
CA TRP A 287 10.50 10.04 5.76
C TRP A 287 12.00 9.75 5.96
N ILE A 288 12.87 10.64 5.47
CA ILE A 288 14.33 10.50 5.62
C ILE A 288 14.73 10.60 7.10
N THR A 289 14.11 11.53 7.85
CA THR A 289 14.30 11.62 9.30
C THR A 289 13.87 10.33 9.99
N ALA A 290 12.70 9.79 9.62
CA ALA A 290 12.19 8.55 10.19
C ALA A 290 13.12 7.35 9.92
N LEU A 291 13.67 7.27 8.71
CA LEU A 291 14.66 6.26 8.34
C LEU A 291 15.94 6.41 9.18
N ALA A 292 16.41 7.65 9.34
CA ALA A 292 17.63 7.93 10.07
C ALA A 292 17.54 7.52 11.55
N LEU A 293 16.44 7.86 12.23
CA LEU A 293 16.17 7.43 13.60
C LEU A 293 16.04 5.91 13.70
N TYR A 294 15.29 5.30 12.77
CA TYR A 294 15.07 3.85 12.76
C TYR A 294 16.37 3.04 12.62
N LEU A 295 17.29 3.50 11.76
CA LEU A 295 18.58 2.86 11.55
C LEU A 295 19.58 3.21 12.65
N ALA A 296 19.52 4.41 13.24
CA ALA A 296 20.37 4.77 14.38
C ALA A 296 20.14 3.86 15.59
N CYS A 297 18.88 3.44 15.81
CA CYS A 297 18.56 2.43 16.83
C CYS A 297 18.96 0.98 16.42
N ARG A 298 19.49 0.76 15.21
CA ARG A 298 19.84 -0.55 14.64
C ARG A 298 21.13 -0.48 13.80
N PRO A 299 22.26 -0.07 14.40
CA PRO A 299 23.50 0.18 13.65
C PRO A 299 24.04 -1.08 12.93
N THR A 300 23.76 -2.26 13.47
CA THR A 300 24.22 -3.56 12.93
C THR A 300 23.21 -4.24 12.00
N GLN A 301 22.17 -3.54 11.54
CA GLN A 301 21.20 -4.11 10.62
C GLN A 301 21.87 -4.49 9.29
N ALA A 302 21.81 -5.78 8.95
CA ALA A 302 22.27 -6.26 7.67
C ALA A 302 21.29 -5.89 6.54
N PRO A 303 21.74 -5.90 5.27
CA PRO A 303 20.86 -5.81 4.12
C PRO A 303 19.78 -6.91 4.13
N GLY A 304 18.66 -6.63 3.46
CA GLY A 304 17.50 -7.52 3.40
C GLY A 304 16.24 -6.83 3.93
N PRO A 305 15.35 -7.52 4.68
CA PRO A 305 14.10 -6.92 5.14
C PRO A 305 14.31 -5.61 5.90
N LEU A 306 13.68 -4.53 5.43
CA LEU A 306 13.74 -3.21 6.07
C LEU A 306 13.19 -3.27 7.50
N PHE A 307 12.18 -4.12 7.72
CA PHE A 307 11.62 -4.42 9.04
C PHE A 307 11.87 -5.90 9.38
N PRO A 308 12.99 -6.24 10.07
CA PRO A 308 13.32 -7.62 10.40
C PRO A 308 12.29 -8.30 11.30
N GLY A 309 12.16 -9.62 11.19
CA GLY A 309 11.24 -10.45 11.98
C GLY A 309 9.90 -10.74 11.30
N SER A 310 9.03 -11.50 11.98
CA SER A 310 7.73 -11.92 11.45
C SER A 310 6.58 -11.01 11.91
N GLU A 311 5.50 -10.97 11.13
CA GLU A 311 4.24 -10.32 11.52
C GLU A 311 4.35 -8.81 11.84
N GLN A 312 5.27 -8.10 11.16
CA GLN A 312 5.49 -6.66 11.39
C GLN A 312 4.24 -5.82 11.12
N LYS A 313 3.40 -6.21 10.16
CA LYS A 313 2.07 -5.60 9.97
C LYS A 313 1.19 -5.72 11.22
N ALA A 314 1.19 -6.88 11.88
CA ALA A 314 0.38 -7.10 13.08
C ALA A 314 0.94 -6.29 14.26
N ARG A 315 2.28 -6.28 14.42
CA ARG A 315 2.99 -5.44 15.40
C ARG A 315 2.63 -3.96 15.24
N PHE A 316 2.76 -3.43 14.02
CA PHE A 316 2.37 -2.05 13.71
C PHE A 316 0.88 -1.80 13.96
N GLY A 317 0.01 -2.71 13.52
CA GLY A 317 -1.44 -2.59 13.75
C GLY A 317 -1.79 -2.53 15.24
N SER A 318 -1.08 -3.27 16.09
CA SER A 318 -1.25 -3.19 17.54
C SER A 318 -0.75 -1.87 18.13
N ALA A 319 0.41 -1.38 17.69
CA ALA A 319 0.92 -0.08 18.11
C ALA A 319 -0.03 1.07 17.71
N LEU A 320 -0.49 1.07 16.45
CA LEU A 320 -1.41 2.06 15.91
C LEU A 320 -2.74 2.08 16.68
N ARG A 321 -3.32 0.91 16.98
CA ARG A 321 -4.57 0.83 17.77
C ARG A 321 -4.42 1.45 19.16
N LYS A 322 -3.29 1.22 19.83
CA LYS A 322 -3.02 1.83 21.15
C LYS A 322 -2.98 3.35 21.04
N LEU A 323 -2.19 3.88 20.10
CA LEU A 323 -2.06 5.33 19.88
C LEU A 323 -3.40 6.02 19.56
N ILE A 324 -4.22 5.41 18.69
CA ILE A 324 -5.54 5.93 18.34
C ILE A 324 -6.47 5.95 19.56
N ALA A 325 -6.40 4.93 20.40
CA ALA A 325 -7.19 4.87 21.63
C ALA A 325 -6.75 5.96 22.62
N ASP A 326 -5.44 6.17 22.78
CA ASP A 326 -4.85 7.18 23.65
C ASP A 326 -5.24 8.60 23.21
N GLN A 327 -5.34 8.85 21.90
CA GLN A 327 -5.80 10.12 21.33
C GLN A 327 -7.33 10.28 21.28
N LYS A 328 -8.10 9.43 21.98
CA LYS A 328 -9.57 9.46 22.05
C LYS A 328 -10.29 9.27 20.71
N HIS A 329 -9.60 8.89 19.63
CA HIS A 329 -10.19 8.62 18.31
C HIS A 329 -10.75 7.19 18.18
N ARG A 330 -11.47 6.72 19.19
CA ARG A 330 -11.84 5.30 19.39
C ARG A 330 -12.35 4.62 18.11
N ASN A 331 -11.69 3.54 17.70
CA ASN A 331 -12.12 2.55 16.69
C ASN A 331 -12.44 3.06 15.25
N HIS A 332 -12.17 4.32 14.91
CA HIS A 332 -12.43 4.86 13.56
C HIS A 332 -11.32 4.57 12.54
N TYR A 333 -10.08 4.45 13.01
CA TYR A 333 -8.93 4.37 12.13
C TYR A 333 -8.15 3.06 12.31
N GLU A 334 -7.71 2.52 11.19
CA GLU A 334 -6.85 1.33 11.15
C GLU A 334 -5.75 1.50 10.11
N THR A 335 -4.90 0.47 9.93
CA THR A 335 -3.81 0.53 8.93
C THR A 335 -4.31 0.82 7.51
N HIS A 336 -5.57 0.52 7.18
CA HIS A 336 -6.17 0.86 5.89
C HIS A 336 -6.50 2.35 5.75
N SER A 337 -6.84 3.02 6.85
CA SER A 337 -7.14 4.45 6.89
C SER A 337 -5.96 5.31 6.47
N ILE A 338 -4.72 4.89 6.73
CA ILE A 338 -3.50 5.61 6.32
C ILE A 338 -3.45 5.78 4.80
N ARG A 339 -3.59 4.66 4.06
CA ARG A 339 -3.54 4.67 2.60
C ARG A 339 -4.70 5.46 1.98
N ASN A 340 -5.88 5.36 2.58
CA ASN A 340 -7.03 6.15 2.13
C ASN A 340 -6.82 7.63 2.44
N GLY A 341 -6.30 7.95 3.63
CA GLY A 341 -6.00 9.29 4.12
C GLY A 341 -5.02 10.03 3.24
N VAL A 342 -3.88 9.41 2.91
CA VAL A 342 -2.88 10.03 2.03
C VAL A 342 -3.40 10.21 0.60
N ALA A 343 -4.22 9.29 0.09
CA ALA A 343 -4.87 9.44 -1.22
C ALA A 343 -5.84 10.61 -1.23
N THR A 344 -6.69 10.72 -0.19
CA THR A 344 -7.59 11.87 -0.01
C THR A 344 -6.80 13.16 0.14
N PHE A 345 -5.75 13.20 0.96
CA PHE A 345 -4.90 14.36 1.16
C PHE A 345 -4.25 14.83 -0.15
N ALA A 346 -3.71 13.92 -0.96
CA ALA A 346 -3.13 14.26 -2.26
C ALA A 346 -4.17 14.87 -3.22
N CYS A 347 -5.40 14.35 -3.21
CA CYS A 347 -6.49 14.87 -4.05
C CYS A 347 -7.19 16.12 -3.48
N SER A 348 -7.01 16.42 -2.19
CA SER A 348 -7.79 17.41 -1.45
C SER A 348 -6.84 18.41 -0.82
N GLY A 349 -6.69 19.59 -1.42
CA GLY A 349 -5.86 20.63 -0.78
C GLY A 349 -5.48 21.82 -1.65
N CYS A 350 -5.71 21.75 -2.96
CA CYS A 350 -5.40 22.86 -3.86
C CYS A 350 -6.10 22.72 -5.22
N THR A 351 -6.10 23.81 -5.98
CA THR A 351 -6.55 23.86 -7.38
C THR A 351 -5.51 23.29 -8.36
N GLY A 352 -4.26 23.09 -7.93
CA GLY A 352 -3.14 22.56 -8.74
C GLY A 352 -2.59 21.24 -8.19
N GLY A 353 -3.46 20.32 -7.77
CA GLY A 353 -3.06 19.08 -7.12
C GLY A 353 -2.53 18.03 -8.09
N PRO A 354 -1.93 16.94 -7.59
CA PRO A 354 -1.54 15.80 -8.41
C PRO A 354 -2.72 15.29 -9.23
N SER A 355 -2.44 14.81 -10.44
CA SER A 355 -3.48 14.19 -11.26
C SER A 355 -4.06 12.96 -10.53
N ILE A 356 -5.37 12.77 -10.64
CA ILE A 356 -6.02 11.57 -10.08
C ILE A 356 -5.42 10.28 -10.67
N ALA A 357 -4.92 10.35 -11.92
CA ALA A 357 -4.20 9.27 -12.55
C ALA A 357 -2.93 8.88 -11.76
N SER A 358 -2.05 9.85 -11.48
CA SER A 358 -0.83 9.64 -10.69
C SER A 358 -1.16 9.10 -9.29
N VAL A 359 -2.21 9.66 -8.66
CA VAL A 359 -2.68 9.17 -7.34
C VAL A 359 -3.11 7.71 -7.43
N CYS A 360 -4.03 7.36 -8.34
CA CYS A 360 -4.54 6.01 -8.52
C CYS A 360 -3.43 5.00 -8.82
N LEU A 361 -2.51 5.34 -9.73
CA LEU A 361 -1.36 4.50 -10.08
C LEU A 361 -0.46 4.28 -8.85
N ARG A 362 -0.12 5.35 -8.11
CA ARG A 362 0.68 5.23 -6.89
C ARG A 362 -0.05 4.47 -5.78
N VAL A 363 -1.35 4.62 -5.56
CA VAL A 363 -2.06 3.82 -4.52
C VAL A 363 -2.34 2.37 -4.94
N GLY A 364 -2.08 2.04 -6.21
CA GLY A 364 -2.38 0.74 -6.82
C GLY A 364 -3.89 0.51 -6.94
N TRP A 365 -4.62 1.52 -7.42
CA TRP A 365 -6.03 1.44 -7.82
C TRP A 365 -6.13 1.39 -9.34
N SER A 366 -7.13 0.67 -9.84
CA SER A 366 -7.47 0.68 -11.26
C SER A 366 -8.10 2.04 -11.60
N LEU A 367 -7.70 2.61 -12.73
CA LEU A 367 -8.32 3.79 -13.34
C LEU A 367 -9.65 3.40 -14.01
N GLY A 368 -9.75 2.14 -14.45
CA GLY A 368 -10.97 1.53 -14.95
C GLY A 368 -11.13 1.60 -16.46
N GLY A 369 -11.64 0.51 -17.04
CA GLY A 369 -12.04 0.42 -18.44
C GLY A 369 -10.93 0.81 -19.41
N VAL A 370 -11.22 1.83 -20.22
CA VAL A 370 -10.31 2.32 -21.26
C VAL A 370 -9.08 3.03 -20.67
N GLN A 371 -9.21 3.67 -19.51
CA GLN A 371 -8.13 4.47 -18.92
C GLN A 371 -6.91 3.63 -18.54
N ASP A 372 -7.11 2.42 -18.01
CA ASP A 372 -6.02 1.49 -17.64
C ASP A 372 -5.13 1.08 -18.83
N ARG A 373 -5.64 1.22 -20.08
CA ARG A 373 -4.88 0.88 -21.29
C ARG A 373 -3.96 2.01 -21.75
N TYR A 374 -4.39 3.26 -21.58
CA TYR A 374 -3.77 4.42 -22.20
C TYR A 374 -3.07 5.35 -21.21
N ILE A 375 -3.50 5.37 -19.95
CA ILE A 375 -2.88 6.17 -18.90
C ILE A 375 -1.86 5.29 -18.17
N ARG A 376 -0.58 5.63 -18.32
CA ARG A 376 0.53 4.88 -17.74
C ARG A 376 1.21 5.68 -16.64
N TYR A 377 2.02 4.98 -15.86
CA TYR A 377 2.95 5.65 -14.95
C TYR A 377 3.83 6.60 -15.74
N GLU A 378 4.06 7.77 -15.15
CA GLU A 378 4.99 8.76 -15.63
C GLU A 378 5.73 9.32 -14.40
N THR A 379 7.05 9.39 -14.50
CA THR A 379 7.96 9.69 -13.39
C THR A 379 7.71 11.07 -12.79
N ALA A 380 7.54 12.11 -13.61
CA ALA A 380 7.28 13.47 -13.14
C ALA A 380 5.96 13.56 -12.35
N GLY A 381 4.94 12.81 -12.78
CA GLY A 381 3.68 12.70 -12.04
C GLY A 381 3.84 12.08 -10.64
N ASP A 382 4.65 11.02 -10.52
CA ASP A 382 4.96 10.39 -9.23
C ASP A 382 5.87 11.25 -8.36
N GLN A 383 6.87 11.92 -8.94
CA GLN A 383 7.77 12.83 -8.23
C GLN A 383 7.02 14.03 -7.63
N PHE A 384 6.15 14.66 -8.42
CA PHE A 384 5.27 15.73 -7.94
C PHE A 384 4.37 15.26 -6.80
N LEU A 385 3.72 14.11 -6.98
CA LEU A 385 2.89 13.50 -5.94
C LEU A 385 3.71 13.15 -4.68
N GLY A 386 4.95 12.68 -4.85
CA GLY A 386 5.89 12.37 -3.77
C GLY A 386 6.16 13.57 -2.87
N ARG A 387 6.42 14.74 -3.47
CA ARG A 387 6.59 16.00 -2.73
C ARG A 387 5.32 16.42 -2.00
N VAL A 388 4.16 16.28 -2.65
CA VAL A 388 2.86 16.58 -2.03
C VAL A 388 2.66 15.73 -0.78
N VAL A 389 2.82 14.40 -0.89
CA VAL A 389 2.56 13.50 0.25
C VAL A 389 3.62 13.61 1.36
N ALA A 390 4.83 14.07 1.04
CA ALA A 390 5.84 14.46 2.03
C ALA A 390 5.40 15.69 2.87
N GLY A 391 4.32 16.38 2.48
CA GLY A 391 3.80 17.53 3.18
C GLY A 391 4.55 18.83 2.86
N LEU A 392 5.29 18.88 1.74
CA LEU A 392 5.97 20.10 1.32
C LEU A 392 4.96 21.18 0.91
N PRO A 393 5.24 22.48 1.13
CA PRO A 393 4.25 23.53 0.94
C PRO A 393 3.97 23.84 -0.54
N LEU A 394 2.95 23.19 -1.11
CA LEU A 394 2.69 23.14 -2.56
C LEU A 394 2.72 24.48 -3.31
N ASN A 395 2.14 25.54 -2.73
CA ASN A 395 2.04 26.85 -3.39
C ASN A 395 3.16 27.81 -2.99
N ARG A 396 4.31 27.28 -2.55
CA ARG A 396 5.45 28.08 -2.10
C ARG A 396 6.76 27.55 -2.72
N PRO A 397 7.80 28.40 -2.85
CA PRO A 397 9.11 27.96 -3.34
C PRO A 397 9.71 26.80 -2.52
N GLN A 398 9.36 26.71 -1.23
CA GLN A 398 9.73 25.64 -0.32
C GLN A 398 9.24 24.25 -0.77
N PHE A 399 8.32 24.17 -1.73
CA PHE A 399 7.94 22.91 -2.36
C PHE A 399 9.11 22.18 -3.02
N ALA A 400 10.08 22.94 -3.54
CA ALA A 400 11.29 22.44 -4.16
C ALA A 400 12.46 22.23 -3.16
N SER A 401 12.22 22.34 -1.85
CA SER A 401 13.28 22.18 -0.86
C SER A 401 13.90 20.78 -0.91
N LEU A 402 15.23 20.74 -0.87
CA LEU A 402 16.03 19.52 -0.81
C LEU A 402 15.96 18.91 0.59
N PRO A 403 16.16 17.58 0.73
CA PRO A 403 16.40 16.99 2.03
C PRO A 403 17.68 17.56 2.68
N PRO A 404 17.84 17.44 4.00
CA PRO A 404 19.12 17.75 4.64
C PRO A 404 20.27 17.00 3.96
N HIS A 405 21.32 17.75 3.57
CA HIS A 405 22.50 17.22 2.89
C HIS A 405 23.74 18.02 3.32
N PHE A 406 24.92 17.43 3.15
CA PHE A 406 26.17 18.13 3.38
C PHE A 406 26.54 18.97 2.16
N LYS A 407 27.27 20.07 2.41
CA LYS A 407 27.80 20.90 1.33
C LYS A 407 28.83 20.14 0.49
N ASP A 408 29.65 19.34 1.16
CA ASP A 408 30.54 18.36 0.55
C ASP A 408 30.10 16.97 1.02
N ASN A 409 29.43 16.23 0.14
CA ASN A 409 28.96 14.88 0.44
C ASN A 409 30.07 13.84 0.40
N ASP A 410 31.26 14.19 -0.11
CA ASP A 410 32.41 13.31 -0.23
C ASP A 410 33.50 13.62 0.80
N ASP A 411 33.20 14.53 1.74
CA ASP A 411 34.03 14.79 2.91
C ASP A 411 34.34 13.48 3.66
N PRO A 412 35.62 13.15 3.89
CA PRO A 412 36.01 11.94 4.62
C PRO A 412 35.35 11.79 6.00
N ALA A 413 35.02 12.90 6.68
CA ALA A 413 34.32 12.88 7.96
C ALA A 413 32.88 12.36 7.82
N VAL A 414 32.20 12.68 6.72
CA VAL A 414 30.86 12.14 6.41
C VAL A 414 30.95 10.64 6.17
N GLY A 415 31.93 10.21 5.38
CA GLY A 415 32.19 8.77 5.14
C GLY A 415 32.48 8.01 6.43
N ALA A 416 33.36 8.54 7.28
CA ALA A 416 33.68 7.95 8.58
C ALA A 416 32.45 7.87 9.51
N CYS A 417 31.60 8.90 9.51
CA CYS A 417 30.36 8.90 10.30
C CYS A 417 29.37 7.85 9.80
N VAL A 418 29.16 7.74 8.48
CA VAL A 418 28.31 6.70 7.88
C VAL A 418 28.84 5.30 8.22
N GLN A 419 30.16 5.09 8.14
CA GLN A 419 30.79 3.83 8.50
C GLN A 419 30.59 3.48 9.99
N ALA A 420 30.71 4.46 10.88
CA ALA A 420 30.53 4.26 12.31
C ALA A 420 29.06 3.96 12.68
N MET A 421 28.11 4.67 12.07
CA MET A 421 26.68 4.54 12.38
C MET A 421 26.03 3.31 11.72
N TYR A 422 26.47 2.95 10.50
CA TYR A 422 25.80 1.96 9.66
C TYR A 422 26.79 0.97 9.02
N PRO A 423 27.65 0.29 9.81
CA PRO A 423 28.76 -0.51 9.32
C PRO A 423 28.38 -1.59 8.29
N GLU A 424 27.21 -2.21 8.44
CA GLU A 424 26.75 -3.26 7.52
C GLU A 424 26.07 -2.69 6.27
N LEU A 425 25.19 -1.68 6.41
CA LEU A 425 24.45 -1.12 5.29
C LEU A 425 25.32 -0.29 4.34
N GLN A 426 26.39 0.36 4.83
CA GLN A 426 27.29 1.14 3.98
C GLN A 426 28.05 0.29 2.94
N LYS A 427 28.11 -1.03 3.15
CA LYS A 427 28.70 -1.98 2.20
C LYS A 427 27.86 -2.09 0.91
N VAL A 428 26.57 -1.76 0.98
CA VAL A 428 25.67 -1.73 -0.18
C VAL A 428 25.81 -0.39 -0.89
N SER A 429 26.38 -0.41 -2.10
CA SER A 429 26.65 0.81 -2.89
C SER A 429 25.42 1.68 -3.07
N GLY A 430 24.27 1.08 -3.41
CA GLY A 430 23.00 1.79 -3.63
C GLY A 430 22.40 2.47 -2.38
N LEU A 431 22.90 2.17 -1.18
CA LEU A 431 22.42 2.78 0.07
C LEU A 431 23.32 3.90 0.57
N ARG A 432 24.57 4.02 0.11
CA ARG A 432 25.54 4.96 0.69
C ARG A 432 25.04 6.40 0.71
N ASP A 433 24.50 6.88 -0.40
CA ASP A 433 23.97 8.25 -0.47
C ASP A 433 22.71 8.45 0.39
N ILE A 434 21.87 7.41 0.50
CA ILE A 434 20.73 7.42 1.43
C ILE A 434 21.21 7.51 2.88
N LEU A 435 22.29 6.81 3.23
CA LEU A 435 22.87 6.87 4.57
C LEU A 435 23.51 8.23 4.86
N LYS A 436 24.15 8.87 3.88
CA LYS A 436 24.64 10.26 4.00
C LYS A 436 23.50 11.22 4.34
N LEU A 437 22.35 11.09 3.67
CA LEU A 437 21.15 11.87 4.00
C LEU A 437 20.63 11.59 5.40
N CYS A 438 20.69 10.33 5.86
CA CYS A 438 20.29 9.97 7.21
C CYS A 438 21.15 10.73 8.24
N VAL A 439 22.48 10.71 8.08
CA VAL A 439 23.40 11.45 8.95
C VAL A 439 23.11 12.96 8.89
N ALA A 440 22.98 13.53 7.68
CA ALA A 440 22.66 14.95 7.51
C ALA A 440 21.33 15.34 8.20
N SER A 441 20.33 14.45 8.13
CA SER A 441 19.03 14.65 8.77
C SER A 441 19.12 14.62 10.29
N LEU A 442 19.92 13.71 10.87
CA LEU A 442 20.17 13.66 12.30
C LEU A 442 20.87 14.91 12.80
N VAL A 443 21.89 15.39 12.07
CA VAL A 443 22.62 16.62 12.39
C VAL A 443 21.68 17.82 12.33
N LYS A 444 20.94 17.97 11.22
CA LYS A 444 20.04 19.11 10.98
C LYS A 444 18.94 19.23 12.02
N HIS A 445 18.43 18.10 12.51
CA HIS A 445 17.28 18.04 13.42
C HIS A 445 17.66 17.66 14.86
N SER A 446 18.96 17.70 15.21
CA SER A 446 19.47 17.33 16.53
C SER A 446 18.82 18.11 17.69
N SER A 447 18.57 19.41 17.53
CA SER A 447 17.88 20.22 18.54
C SER A 447 16.42 19.78 18.76
N TYR A 448 15.74 19.39 17.68
CA TYR A 448 14.38 18.86 17.74
C TYR A 448 14.35 17.53 18.50
N PHE A 449 15.25 16.59 18.19
CA PHE A 449 15.28 15.31 18.88
C PHE A 449 15.63 15.43 20.37
N ARG A 450 16.57 16.32 20.72
CA ARG A 450 16.90 16.58 22.14
C ARG A 450 15.72 17.14 22.95
N ALA A 451 14.77 17.81 22.29
CA ALA A 451 13.59 18.34 22.94
C ALA A 451 12.45 17.31 23.07
N GLU A 452 12.32 16.41 22.10
CA GLU A 452 11.18 15.48 21.99
C GLU A 452 11.48 14.09 22.55
N LEU A 453 12.71 13.59 22.41
CA LEU A 453 13.07 12.26 22.88
C LEU A 453 13.27 12.26 24.41
N PRO A 454 12.83 11.21 25.12
CA PRO A 454 13.09 11.10 26.54
C PRO A 454 14.59 11.17 26.83
N SER A 455 15.01 12.06 27.73
CA SER A 455 16.37 12.04 28.24
C SER A 455 16.59 10.75 29.01
N THR A 456 17.66 10.01 28.68
CA THR A 456 18.16 8.95 29.56
C THR A 456 18.45 9.60 30.93
N PRO A 457 17.96 9.05 32.05
CA PRO A 457 18.38 9.51 33.37
C PRO A 457 19.91 9.43 33.45
N PRO A 458 20.59 10.42 34.07
CA PRO A 458 22.00 10.25 34.36
C PRO A 458 22.18 8.96 35.19
N PRO A 459 23.27 8.18 34.98
CA PRO A 459 23.57 7.07 35.85
C PRO A 459 23.59 7.55 37.31
N PRO A 460 23.14 6.73 38.27
CA PRO A 460 23.20 7.11 39.68
C PRO A 460 24.64 7.52 40.03
N PRO A 461 24.82 8.56 40.87
CA PRO A 461 26.16 8.94 41.31
C PRO A 461 26.83 7.72 41.93
N ILE A 462 28.04 7.40 41.45
CA ILE A 462 28.89 6.40 42.08
C ILE A 462 29.20 6.94 43.47
N ASP A 463 28.60 6.34 44.49
CA ASP A 463 28.96 6.60 45.88
C ASP A 463 30.38 6.07 46.08
N ASN A 464 31.35 6.97 46.27
CA ASN A 464 32.76 6.65 46.48
C ASN A 464 33.05 6.01 47.86
N THR A 465 32.08 5.33 48.46
CA THR A 465 32.22 4.64 49.75
C THR A 465 32.28 3.12 49.56
N SER A 466 33.20 2.63 48.74
CA SER A 466 33.84 1.31 48.88
C SER A 466 34.77 1.02 47.69
N ILE A 467 35.92 1.69 47.66
CA ILE A 467 37.06 1.21 46.86
C ILE A 467 37.82 0.21 47.73
N SER A 468 37.61 -1.09 47.52
CA SER A 468 38.62 -2.10 47.86
C SER A 468 39.39 -2.42 46.59
N GLU A 469 40.67 -2.08 46.60
CA GLU A 469 41.64 -2.40 45.56
C GLU A 469 41.66 -3.92 45.31
N GLN A 470 41.51 -4.33 44.05
CA GLN A 470 42.40 -5.28 43.37
C GLN A 470 41.93 -5.55 41.92
N GLY A 471 42.79 -5.21 40.97
CA GLY A 471 43.23 -6.14 39.93
C GLY A 471 42.40 -6.31 38.65
N ASN A 472 42.80 -5.54 37.64
CA ASN A 472 43.18 -6.00 36.30
C ASN A 472 42.16 -6.07 35.14
N ASP A 473 42.47 -5.25 34.13
CA ASP A 473 42.32 -5.38 32.67
C ASP A 473 40.95 -5.45 31.98
N GLY A 474 40.69 -4.40 31.17
CA GLY A 474 39.98 -4.53 29.90
C GLY A 474 38.72 -3.67 29.72
N GLN A 475 38.81 -2.34 29.72
CA GLN A 475 37.73 -1.48 29.21
C GLN A 475 38.05 -0.92 27.83
N SER A 476 37.44 -1.57 26.83
CA SER A 476 37.29 -1.09 25.46
C SER A 476 36.34 0.11 25.43
N LEU A 477 36.76 1.15 24.71
CA LEU A 477 36.00 2.34 24.33
C LEU A 477 34.62 2.00 23.73
N SER A 478 33.54 2.43 24.37
CA SER A 478 32.18 2.43 23.78
C SER A 478 31.36 3.67 24.16
N GLN A 479 32.01 4.83 24.29
CA GLN A 479 31.34 6.09 24.64
C GLN A 479 31.16 7.04 23.45
N TYR A 480 30.75 6.57 22.28
CA TYR A 480 30.18 7.45 21.26
C TYR A 480 29.13 6.68 20.46
N GLY A 481 27.90 6.68 20.97
CA GLY A 481 26.78 6.00 20.34
C GLY A 481 25.44 6.36 20.98
N HIS A 482 25.17 7.65 21.19
CA HIS A 482 23.84 8.11 21.61
C HIS A 482 23.40 9.30 20.76
N LEU A 483 22.71 8.97 19.66
CA LEU A 483 21.66 9.76 19.04
C LEU A 483 20.38 8.92 19.04
#